data_AF-A0A7J3RY98-F1
#
_entry.id   AF-A0A7J3RY98-F1
#
_cell.length_a   1.000
_cell.length_b   1.000
_cell.length_c   1.000
_cell.angle_alpha   90.00
_cell.angle_beta   90.00
_cell.angle_gamma   90.00
#
_symmetry.space_group_name_H-M   'P 1'
#
loop_
_entity.id
_entity.type
_entity.pdbx_description
1 polymer ?
#
loop_
_entity_poly.entity_id
_entity_poly.type
_entity_poly.pdbx_seq_one_letter_code
_entity_poly.pdbx_strand_id
1 'polypeptide(L)'
;MSLEKDEDIAKAKVTRRGFLKGVGAGAAVAAVAVAGVEELRIMQMGQQPVTPGPGPQPTAPEVTTVSTVSFTVNGTDYTVEVDNRWSLAEVLREKLGLYGTKIGCDRGECGACTVLLDGVPVQSCVVLAAETNGAKITTIEGIGTPQNLSKLQKSLLDNDGTQCGVCVPGIVVVATDLLSKNPNPTEDELRAALDGNLCRCGNQPHIMKSILAVK
;
A
#
# COMPACT_ATOMS: atom_id res chain seq x y z
N MET A 1 16.09 65.29 -17.91
CA MET A 1 17.37 65.05 -18.60
C MET A 1 18.19 64.16 -17.68
N SER A 2 18.36 62.86 -17.84
CA SER A 2 17.93 61.91 -18.86
C SER A 2 18.16 60.51 -18.25
N LEU A 3 17.14 59.66 -18.40
CA LEU A 3 17.22 58.24 -18.81
C LEU A 3 17.76 57.17 -17.85
N GLU A 4 16.89 56.17 -17.68
CA GLU A 4 17.10 54.79 -17.27
C GLU A 4 18.17 54.05 -18.09
N LYS A 5 18.76 52.99 -17.50
CA LYS A 5 19.17 51.76 -18.20
C LYS A 5 19.51 50.61 -17.23
N ASP A 6 18.55 49.72 -17.10
CA ASP A 6 18.58 48.25 -17.20
C ASP A 6 19.79 47.43 -16.73
N GLU A 7 19.45 46.46 -15.86
CA GLU A 7 19.76 45.02 -15.88
C GLU A 7 21.03 44.51 -16.58
N ASP A 8 21.84 43.72 -15.84
CA ASP A 8 22.24 42.35 -16.26
C ASP A 8 23.16 41.69 -15.22
N ILE A 9 22.57 40.98 -14.23
CA ILE A 9 23.25 39.86 -13.58
C ILE A 9 22.63 38.58 -14.16
N ALA A 10 23.16 38.17 -15.30
CA ALA A 10 22.82 36.92 -15.96
C ALA A 10 23.14 35.73 -15.04
N LYS A 11 22.12 35.23 -14.33
CA LYS A 11 22.15 33.88 -13.76
C LYS A 11 22.17 32.88 -14.91
N ALA A 12 23.36 32.42 -15.30
CA ALA A 12 23.49 31.30 -16.21
C ALA A 12 22.79 30.07 -15.61
N LYS A 13 21.60 29.74 -16.13
CA LYS A 13 20.87 28.52 -15.80
C LYS A 13 21.71 27.33 -16.29
N VAL A 14 22.41 26.68 -15.38
CA VAL A 14 22.96 25.35 -15.64
C VAL A 14 21.77 24.40 -15.87
N THR A 15 21.59 23.97 -17.11
CA THR A 15 20.56 22.98 -17.44
C THR A 15 21.13 21.58 -17.27
N ARG A 16 20.27 20.61 -16.88
CA ARG A 16 20.64 19.18 -16.80
C ARG A 16 21.33 18.67 -18.07
N ARG A 17 20.92 19.19 -19.23
CA ARG A 17 21.49 18.85 -20.54
C ARG A 17 22.90 19.46 -20.75
N GLY A 18 23.20 20.61 -20.14
CA GLY A 18 24.54 21.21 -20.16
C GLY A 18 25.55 20.45 -19.30
N PHE A 19 25.11 19.96 -18.14
CA PHE A 19 25.94 19.14 -17.24
C PHE A 19 26.35 17.81 -17.89
N LEU A 20 25.40 17.09 -18.50
CA LEU A 20 25.67 15.81 -19.16
C LEU A 20 26.58 15.93 -20.40
N LYS A 21 26.59 17.09 -21.06
CA LYS A 21 27.53 17.36 -22.16
C LYS A 21 28.94 17.71 -21.69
N GLY A 22 29.09 18.22 -20.46
CA GLY A 22 30.39 18.64 -19.90
C GLY A 22 31.26 17.50 -19.37
N VAL A 23 30.67 16.34 -19.07
CA VAL A 23 31.39 15.19 -18.48
C VAL A 23 32.09 14.32 -19.55
N GLY A 24 31.94 14.64 -20.84
CA GLY A 24 32.47 13.83 -21.94
C GLY A 24 33.93 14.05 -22.34
N ALA A 25 34.66 14.99 -21.73
CA ALA A 25 36.04 15.31 -22.11
C ALA A 25 36.97 15.29 -20.89
N GLY A 26 37.45 14.09 -20.53
CA GLY A 26 38.37 13.90 -19.42
C GLY A 26 38.88 12.48 -19.34
N ALA A 27 39.48 11.97 -20.42
CA ALA A 27 40.21 10.70 -20.39
C ALA A 27 41.71 10.97 -20.25
N ALA A 28 42.33 10.43 -19.18
CA ALA A 28 43.52 9.56 -19.20
C ALA A 28 44.49 9.78 -18.02
N VAL A 29 45.20 8.67 -17.70
CA VAL A 29 46.41 8.49 -16.87
C VAL A 29 46.12 8.14 -15.40
N ALA A 30 46.55 7.01 -14.79
CA ALA A 30 47.48 5.94 -15.17
C ALA A 30 47.00 4.58 -14.63
N ALA A 31 47.16 3.52 -15.43
CA ALA A 31 47.06 2.15 -14.98
C ALA A 31 48.34 1.77 -14.20
N VAL A 32 48.22 1.49 -12.91
CA VAL A 32 49.22 0.69 -12.17
C VAL A 32 48.57 -0.63 -11.81
N ALA A 33 49.16 -1.69 -12.35
CA ALA A 33 48.73 -3.06 -12.21
C ALA A 33 48.81 -3.53 -10.75
N VAL A 34 47.64 -3.70 -10.12
CA VAL A 34 47.41 -4.71 -9.07
C VAL A 34 46.16 -5.51 -9.47
N ALA A 35 46.03 -5.81 -10.76
CA ALA A 35 45.05 -6.75 -11.29
C ALA A 35 45.61 -8.15 -11.06
N GLY A 36 45.14 -8.86 -10.04
CA GLY A 36 45.55 -10.25 -9.88
C GLY A 36 45.01 -10.99 -8.66
N VAL A 37 44.65 -10.30 -7.58
CA VAL A 37 44.23 -11.01 -6.36
C VAL A 37 42.87 -10.55 -5.79
N GLU A 38 42.46 -9.30 -6.01
CA GLU A 38 41.18 -8.80 -5.49
C GLU A 38 39.97 -9.26 -6.34
N GLU A 39 40.08 -9.28 -7.68
CA GLU A 39 38.99 -9.69 -8.59
C GLU A 39 38.67 -11.19 -8.50
N LEU A 40 39.66 -12.02 -8.17
CA LEU A 40 39.46 -13.47 -8.01
C LEU A 40 38.58 -13.83 -6.82
N ARG A 41 38.45 -12.93 -5.83
CA ARG A 41 37.62 -13.15 -4.65
C ARG A 41 36.14 -12.82 -4.90
N ILE A 42 35.85 -11.88 -5.80
CA ILE A 42 34.48 -11.52 -6.17
C ILE A 42 33.86 -12.59 -7.09
N MET A 43 34.66 -13.29 -7.89
CA MET A 43 34.17 -14.35 -8.79
C MET A 43 33.77 -15.66 -8.08
N GLN A 44 34.13 -15.86 -6.80
CA GLN A 44 33.85 -17.11 -6.07
C GLN A 44 32.64 -17.04 -5.12
N MET A 45 32.02 -15.88 -4.92
CA MET A 45 30.88 -15.74 -4.00
C MET A 45 29.56 -16.32 -4.55
N GLY A 46 29.52 -16.73 -5.83
CA GLY A 46 28.33 -17.31 -6.49
C GLY A 46 28.31 -18.84 -6.58
N GLN A 47 29.34 -19.54 -6.07
CA GLN A 47 29.48 -21.00 -6.19
C GLN A 47 29.26 -21.70 -4.85
N GLN A 48 28.12 -21.44 -4.20
CA GLN A 48 27.61 -22.42 -3.26
C GLN A 48 26.88 -23.50 -4.08
N PRO A 49 27.17 -24.80 -3.89
CA PRO A 49 26.37 -25.84 -4.49
C PRO A 49 24.94 -25.65 -4.01
N VAL A 50 24.04 -25.30 -4.92
CA VAL A 50 22.61 -25.39 -4.66
C VAL A 50 22.29 -26.87 -4.50
N THR A 51 22.20 -27.33 -3.27
CA THR A 51 21.63 -28.65 -3.00
C THR A 51 20.21 -28.61 -3.52
N PRO A 52 19.78 -29.55 -4.38
CA PRO A 52 18.39 -29.66 -4.75
C PRO A 52 17.56 -29.64 -3.46
N GLY A 53 16.63 -28.70 -3.36
CA GLY A 53 15.64 -28.74 -2.29
C GLY A 53 14.97 -30.12 -2.30
N PRO A 54 14.47 -30.61 -1.15
CA PRO A 54 13.72 -31.86 -1.14
C PRO A 54 12.68 -31.81 -2.26
N GLY A 55 12.72 -32.81 -3.15
CA GLY A 55 11.76 -32.92 -4.26
C GLY A 55 10.32 -32.93 -3.73
N PRO A 56 9.30 -32.83 -4.61
CA PRO A 56 7.90 -32.81 -4.20
C PRO A 56 7.64 -33.95 -3.21
N GLN A 57 7.46 -33.60 -1.94
CA GLN A 57 7.13 -34.60 -0.94
C GLN A 57 5.68 -35.02 -1.18
N PRO A 58 5.33 -36.30 -0.96
CA PRO A 58 3.95 -36.71 -0.90
C PRO A 58 3.27 -35.86 0.17
N THR A 59 2.45 -34.89 -0.25
CA THR A 59 1.62 -34.14 0.68
C THR A 59 0.67 -35.15 1.30
N ALA A 60 0.72 -35.30 2.62
CA ALA A 60 -0.31 -36.04 3.34
C ALA A 60 -1.69 -35.55 2.87
N PRO A 61 -2.73 -36.41 2.84
CA PRO A 61 -4.06 -35.99 2.45
C PRO A 61 -4.43 -34.74 3.25
N GLU A 62 -4.79 -33.68 2.53
CA GLU A 62 -5.09 -32.38 3.09
C GLU A 62 -6.34 -32.51 3.96
N VAL A 63 -6.14 -32.60 5.28
CA VAL A 63 -7.26 -32.58 6.23
C VAL A 63 -7.69 -31.13 6.34
N THR A 64 -8.61 -30.72 5.47
CA THR A 64 -9.28 -29.42 5.56
C THR A 64 -10.22 -29.46 6.75
N THR A 65 -9.88 -28.73 7.81
CA THR A 65 -10.81 -28.47 8.90
C THR A 65 -11.66 -27.28 8.51
N VAL A 66 -12.97 -27.49 8.42
CA VAL A 66 -13.95 -26.49 8.01
C VAL A 66 -14.74 -26.06 9.24
N SER A 67 -15.02 -24.77 9.35
CA SER A 67 -15.92 -24.21 10.35
C SER A 67 -17.10 -23.49 9.70
N THR A 68 -18.29 -23.66 10.25
CA THR A 68 -19.43 -22.78 9.95
C THR A 68 -19.25 -21.49 10.73
N VAL A 69 -19.21 -20.34 10.04
CA VAL A 69 -19.07 -19.02 10.67
C VAL A 69 -20.23 -18.13 10.24
N SER A 70 -20.86 -17.48 11.20
CA SER A 70 -21.90 -16.48 10.98
C SER A 70 -21.39 -15.09 11.36
N PHE A 71 -21.59 -14.07 10.52
CA PHE A 71 -21.18 -12.68 10.79
C PHE A 71 -22.02 -11.70 9.95
N THR A 72 -21.96 -10.41 10.29
CA THR A 72 -22.64 -9.36 9.53
C THR A 72 -21.61 -8.56 8.72
N VAL A 73 -21.75 -8.48 7.40
CA VAL A 73 -20.89 -7.64 6.53
C VAL A 73 -21.73 -6.54 5.91
N ASN A 74 -21.35 -5.28 6.14
CA ASN A 74 -22.02 -4.10 5.60
C ASN A 74 -23.55 -4.07 5.90
N GLY A 75 -23.95 -4.60 7.07
CA GLY A 75 -25.34 -4.70 7.49
C GLY A 75 -26.11 -5.93 7.00
N THR A 76 -25.48 -6.80 6.21
CA THR A 76 -26.08 -8.06 5.73
C THR A 76 -25.51 -9.25 6.51
N ASP A 77 -26.38 -10.14 6.98
CA ASP A 77 -25.98 -11.34 7.69
C ASP A 77 -25.55 -12.44 6.70
N TYR A 78 -24.43 -13.09 7.01
CA TYR A 78 -23.88 -14.23 6.28
C TYR A 78 -23.69 -15.41 7.21
N THR A 79 -23.83 -16.62 6.67
CA THR A 79 -23.39 -17.87 7.31
C THR A 79 -22.72 -18.70 6.23
N VAL A 80 -21.43 -18.99 6.41
CA VAL A 80 -20.59 -19.63 5.39
C VAL A 80 -19.70 -20.69 6.00
N GLU A 81 -19.43 -21.74 5.22
CA GLU A 81 -18.39 -22.72 5.51
C GLU A 81 -17.04 -22.13 5.09
N VAL A 82 -16.09 -22.06 6.03
CA VAL A 82 -14.74 -21.55 5.80
C VAL A 82 -13.71 -22.62 6.11
N ASP A 83 -12.69 -22.75 5.26
CA ASP A 83 -11.48 -23.48 5.64
C ASP A 83 -10.79 -22.72 6.78
N ASN A 84 -10.38 -23.41 7.83
CA ASN A 84 -9.78 -22.78 9.01
C ASN A 84 -8.45 -22.05 8.73
N ARG A 85 -7.86 -22.22 7.55
CA ARG A 85 -6.65 -21.51 7.11
C ARG A 85 -6.95 -20.22 6.35
N TRP A 86 -8.20 -20.01 5.92
CA TRP A 86 -8.55 -18.84 5.14
C TRP A 86 -8.52 -17.57 5.99
N SER A 87 -7.92 -16.53 5.42
CA SER A 87 -7.99 -15.20 5.99
C SER A 87 -9.39 -14.60 5.82
N LEU A 88 -9.74 -13.65 6.67
CA LEU A 88 -10.95 -12.86 6.50
C LEU A 88 -10.96 -12.16 5.13
N ALA A 89 -9.82 -11.67 4.67
CA ALA A 89 -9.70 -11.05 3.36
C ALA A 89 -10.06 -12.01 2.21
N GLU A 90 -9.59 -13.26 2.29
CA GLU A 90 -9.90 -14.31 1.31
C GLU A 90 -11.40 -14.63 1.30
N VAL A 91 -12.03 -14.78 2.47
CA VAL A 91 -13.47 -15.04 2.56
C VAL A 91 -14.28 -13.87 1.99
N LEU A 92 -13.98 -12.62 2.37
CA LEU A 92 -14.68 -11.44 1.86
C LEU A 92 -14.65 -11.38 0.33
N ARG A 93 -13.49 -11.66 -0.26
CA ARG A 93 -13.28 -11.55 -1.70
C ARG A 93 -13.85 -12.76 -2.45
N GLU A 94 -13.36 -13.95 -2.12
CA GLU A 94 -13.54 -15.14 -2.93
C GLU A 94 -14.83 -15.91 -2.58
N LYS A 95 -15.37 -15.74 -1.36
CA LYS A 95 -16.65 -16.34 -0.96
C LYS A 95 -17.82 -15.37 -1.10
N LEU A 96 -17.63 -14.11 -0.72
CA LEU A 96 -18.72 -13.13 -0.72
C LEU A 96 -18.73 -12.20 -1.94
N GLY A 97 -17.68 -12.24 -2.78
CA GLY A 97 -17.58 -11.38 -3.97
C GLY A 97 -17.33 -9.91 -3.66
N LEU A 98 -16.93 -9.57 -2.43
CA LEU A 98 -16.62 -8.20 -1.99
C LEU A 98 -15.15 -7.89 -2.31
N TYR A 99 -14.90 -7.63 -3.60
CA TYR A 99 -13.55 -7.42 -4.12
C TYR A 99 -12.95 -6.04 -3.80
N GLY A 100 -13.68 -5.16 -3.12
CA GLY A 100 -13.22 -3.85 -2.69
C GLY A 100 -12.01 -3.94 -1.77
N THR A 101 -12.02 -4.89 -0.83
CA THR A 101 -10.85 -5.27 -0.02
C THR A 101 -9.75 -5.84 -0.92
N LYS A 102 -8.53 -5.29 -0.85
CA LYS A 102 -7.42 -5.66 -1.73
C LYS A 102 -6.35 -6.47 -0.99
N ILE A 103 -5.81 -7.48 -1.68
CA ILE A 103 -4.60 -8.17 -1.24
C ILE A 103 -3.42 -7.56 -2.00
N GLY A 104 -2.54 -6.87 -1.27
CA GLY A 104 -1.30 -6.31 -1.83
C GLY A 104 -0.06 -7.11 -1.45
N CYS A 105 0.08 -7.48 -0.17
CA CYS A 105 1.26 -8.18 0.35
C CYS A 105 0.94 -9.51 1.05
N ASP A 106 -0.30 -9.70 1.51
CA ASP A 106 -0.78 -10.89 2.24
C ASP A 106 0.05 -11.28 3.47
N ARG A 107 0.50 -10.28 4.23
CA ARG A 107 1.42 -10.45 5.37
C ARG A 107 1.40 -9.28 6.37
N GLY A 108 0.31 -8.50 6.39
CA GLY A 108 0.14 -7.40 7.35
C GLY A 108 1.00 -6.14 7.14
N GLU A 109 1.52 -5.89 5.94
CA GLU A 109 2.46 -4.78 5.72
C GLU A 109 1.85 -3.58 4.98
N CYS A 110 1.07 -3.83 3.91
CA CYS A 110 0.66 -2.75 3.01
C CYS A 110 -0.64 -2.02 3.40
N GLY A 111 -1.46 -2.57 4.28
CA GLY A 111 -2.74 -2.00 4.70
C GLY A 111 -3.88 -2.06 3.67
N ALA A 112 -3.65 -2.50 2.43
CA ALA A 112 -4.68 -2.48 1.37
C ALA A 112 -5.90 -3.38 1.66
N CYS A 113 -5.75 -4.35 2.57
CA CYS A 113 -6.81 -5.26 3.02
C CYS A 113 -7.56 -4.76 4.25
N THR A 114 -7.35 -3.51 4.68
CA THR A 114 -7.94 -3.03 5.94
C THR A 114 -9.48 -2.99 5.85
N VAL A 115 -10.13 -3.51 6.89
CA VAL A 115 -11.58 -3.46 7.12
C VAL A 115 -11.85 -3.01 8.56
N LEU A 116 -13.06 -2.57 8.88
CA LEU A 116 -13.47 -2.44 10.28
C LEU A 116 -13.99 -3.79 10.76
N LEU A 117 -13.35 -4.38 11.77
CA LEU A 117 -13.83 -5.54 12.50
C LEU A 117 -14.30 -5.06 13.88
N ASP A 118 -15.60 -5.16 14.13
CA ASP A 118 -16.26 -4.63 15.33
C ASP A 118 -15.94 -3.16 15.59
N GLY A 119 -15.84 -2.37 14.52
CA GLY A 119 -15.54 -0.94 14.56
C GLY A 119 -14.06 -0.60 14.70
N VAL A 120 -13.17 -1.60 14.71
CA VAL A 120 -11.71 -1.39 14.79
C VAL A 120 -11.05 -1.69 13.44
N PRO A 121 -10.21 -0.80 12.89
CA PRO A 121 -9.45 -1.10 11.68
C PRO A 121 -8.48 -2.27 11.89
N VAL A 122 -8.59 -3.31 11.08
CA VAL A 122 -7.69 -4.47 11.09
C VAL A 122 -7.27 -4.87 9.68
N GLN A 123 -6.05 -5.38 9.54
CA GLN A 123 -5.57 -5.94 8.29
C GLN A 123 -6.14 -7.36 8.11
N SER A 124 -7.23 -7.48 7.34
CA SER A 124 -7.99 -8.73 7.23
C SER A 124 -7.21 -9.93 6.67
N CYS A 125 -6.06 -9.72 6.02
CA CYS A 125 -5.21 -10.81 5.53
C CYS A 125 -4.52 -11.62 6.64
N VAL A 126 -4.39 -11.06 7.84
CA VAL A 126 -3.77 -11.74 9.00
C VAL A 126 -4.79 -12.08 10.10
N VAL A 127 -6.08 -12.00 9.78
CA VAL A 127 -7.19 -12.41 10.65
C VAL A 127 -7.76 -13.71 10.10
N LEU A 128 -7.88 -14.75 10.92
CA LEU A 128 -8.52 -16.00 10.50
C LEU A 128 -10.03 -15.83 10.42
N ALA A 129 -10.64 -16.21 9.29
CA ALA A 129 -12.10 -16.12 9.13
C ALA A 129 -12.85 -17.02 10.12
N ALA A 130 -12.25 -18.15 10.53
CA ALA A 130 -12.81 -19.05 11.54
C ALA A 130 -13.02 -18.36 12.91
N GLU A 131 -12.28 -17.29 13.21
CA GLU A 131 -12.36 -16.58 14.49
C GLU A 131 -13.34 -15.40 14.48
N THR A 132 -13.97 -15.10 13.35
CA THR A 132 -14.85 -13.92 13.21
C THR A 132 -16.33 -14.24 13.43
N ASN A 133 -16.65 -15.34 14.13
CA ASN A 133 -18.03 -15.72 14.40
C ASN A 133 -18.73 -14.68 15.31
N GLY A 134 -19.88 -14.18 14.86
CA GLY A 134 -20.66 -13.11 15.50
C GLY A 134 -20.15 -11.70 15.24
N ALA A 135 -19.05 -11.53 14.51
CA ALA A 135 -18.44 -10.22 14.29
C ALA A 135 -19.24 -9.33 13.32
N LYS A 136 -19.04 -8.02 13.44
CA LYS A 136 -19.55 -7.01 12.49
C LYS A 136 -18.39 -6.48 11.65
N ILE A 137 -18.48 -6.65 10.34
CA ILE A 137 -17.45 -6.26 9.40
C ILE A 137 -17.98 -5.13 8.50
N THR A 138 -17.19 -4.07 8.36
CA THR A 138 -17.45 -3.01 7.36
C THR A 138 -16.29 -2.93 6.39
N THR A 139 -16.57 -3.13 5.10
CA THR A 139 -15.62 -3.01 4.00
C THR A 139 -15.80 -1.66 3.28
N ILE A 140 -14.98 -1.39 2.27
CA ILE A 140 -15.11 -0.18 1.45
C ILE A 140 -16.50 -0.05 0.80
N GLU A 141 -17.12 -1.17 0.41
CA GLU A 141 -18.46 -1.22 -0.17
C GLU A 141 -19.54 -0.76 0.81
N GLY A 142 -19.33 -0.96 2.12
CA GLY A 142 -20.24 -0.49 3.17
C GLY A 142 -20.09 1.00 3.49
N ILE A 143 -18.93 1.61 3.17
CA ILE A 143 -18.67 3.04 3.42
C ILE A 143 -19.36 3.91 2.36
N GLY A 144 -19.43 3.45 1.12
CA GLY A 144 -20.18 4.12 0.07
C GLY A 144 -19.99 3.46 -1.28
N THR A 145 -20.88 3.80 -2.21
CA THR A 145 -20.98 3.20 -3.54
C THR A 145 -20.80 4.25 -4.63
N PRO A 146 -20.56 3.87 -5.89
CA PRO A 146 -20.46 4.85 -6.99
C PRO A 146 -21.70 5.75 -7.12
N GLN A 147 -22.88 5.25 -6.74
CA GLN A 147 -24.15 6.00 -6.78
C GLN A 147 -24.37 6.84 -5.52
N ASN A 148 -23.70 6.50 -4.41
CA ASN A 148 -23.85 7.17 -3.12
C ASN A 148 -22.49 7.21 -2.40
N LEU A 149 -21.62 8.11 -2.87
CA LEU A 149 -20.30 8.29 -2.28
C LEU A 149 -20.42 8.93 -0.89
N SER A 150 -19.65 8.42 0.07
CA SER A 150 -19.42 9.14 1.33
C SER A 150 -18.76 10.49 1.10
N LYS A 151 -18.87 11.41 2.06
CA LYS A 151 -18.17 12.70 2.03
C LYS A 151 -16.66 12.54 1.82
N LEU A 152 -16.07 11.53 2.46
CA LEU A 152 -14.65 11.20 2.32
C LEU A 152 -14.31 10.73 0.90
N GLN A 153 -15.07 9.79 0.35
CA GLN A 153 -14.85 9.31 -1.02
C GLN A 153 -15.01 10.44 -2.05
N LYS A 154 -15.98 11.34 -1.85
CA LYS A 154 -16.14 12.53 -2.68
C LYS A 154 -14.94 13.48 -2.55
N SER A 155 -14.44 13.72 -1.34
CA SER A 155 -13.25 14.56 -1.13
C SER A 155 -11.99 13.98 -1.78
N LEU A 156 -11.84 12.65 -1.79
CA LEU A 156 -10.78 11.97 -2.53
C LEU A 156 -10.89 12.23 -4.04
N LEU A 157 -12.10 12.13 -4.60
CA LEU A 157 -12.33 12.45 -6.01
C LEU A 157 -12.02 13.91 -6.34
N ASP A 158 -12.52 14.85 -5.54
CA ASP A 158 -12.40 16.29 -5.78
C ASP A 158 -10.96 16.82 -5.67
N ASN A 159 -10.08 16.12 -4.96
CA ASN A 159 -8.70 16.53 -4.68
C ASN A 159 -7.63 15.64 -5.35
N ASP A 160 -8.03 14.79 -6.30
CA ASP A 160 -7.14 13.84 -6.97
C ASP A 160 -6.42 12.90 -5.97
N GLY A 161 -7.14 12.49 -4.93
CA GLY A 161 -6.69 11.61 -3.87
C GLY A 161 -6.53 10.15 -4.30
N THR A 162 -6.55 9.85 -5.60
CA THR A 162 -6.43 8.49 -6.14
C THR A 162 -5.56 8.45 -7.40
N GLN A 163 -4.82 7.36 -7.60
CA GLN A 163 -4.13 7.07 -8.88
C GLN A 163 -4.46 5.64 -9.34
N CYS A 164 -3.61 4.65 -9.05
CA CYS A 164 -3.92 3.24 -9.37
C CYS A 164 -5.08 2.67 -8.54
N GLY A 165 -5.42 3.31 -7.43
CA GLY A 165 -6.57 2.97 -6.58
C GLY A 165 -6.38 1.78 -5.63
N VAL A 166 -5.30 1.00 -5.74
CA VAL A 166 -5.14 -0.26 -4.96
C VAL A 166 -5.12 -0.04 -3.45
N CYS A 167 -4.46 1.01 -2.97
CA CYS A 167 -4.37 1.33 -1.54
C CYS A 167 -5.60 2.06 -0.99
N VAL A 168 -6.43 2.65 -1.86
CA VAL A 168 -7.51 3.57 -1.48
C VAL A 168 -8.56 2.91 -0.59
N PRO A 169 -9.00 1.66 -0.82
CA PRO A 169 -9.95 0.98 0.06
C PRO A 169 -9.51 0.96 1.54
N GLY A 170 -8.27 0.50 1.81
CA GLY A 170 -7.74 0.43 3.17
C GLY A 170 -7.57 1.81 3.81
N ILE A 171 -7.11 2.79 3.04
CA ILE A 171 -6.98 4.18 3.49
C ILE A 171 -8.34 4.79 3.85
N VAL A 172 -9.37 4.56 3.03
CA VAL A 172 -10.72 5.07 3.30
C VAL A 172 -11.28 4.46 4.58
N VAL A 173 -11.10 3.16 4.80
CA VAL A 173 -11.53 2.49 6.03
C VAL A 173 -10.88 3.12 7.27
N VAL A 174 -9.56 3.31 7.26
CA VAL A 174 -8.83 3.92 8.38
C VAL A 174 -9.22 5.38 8.60
N ALA A 175 -9.34 6.16 7.52
CA ALA A 175 -9.74 7.56 7.60
C ALA A 175 -11.19 7.72 8.09
N THR A 176 -12.08 6.80 7.72
CA THR A 176 -13.45 6.75 8.26
C THR A 176 -13.44 6.53 9.78
N ASP A 177 -12.63 5.60 10.28
CA ASP A 177 -12.47 5.39 11.73
C ASP A 177 -11.94 6.64 12.43
N LEU A 178 -10.85 7.22 11.92
CA LEU A 178 -10.27 8.45 12.47
C LEU A 178 -11.29 9.60 12.53
N LEU A 179 -11.96 9.89 11.41
CA LEU A 179 -12.91 11.00 11.30
C LEU A 179 -14.17 10.79 12.16
N SER A 180 -14.54 9.53 12.43
CA SER A 180 -15.65 9.22 13.34
C SER A 180 -15.34 9.59 14.79
N LYS A 181 -14.07 9.49 15.20
CA LYS A 181 -13.58 9.76 16.55
C LYS A 181 -13.15 11.21 16.72
N ASN A 182 -12.51 11.77 15.70
CA ASN A 182 -12.07 13.16 15.65
C ASN A 182 -12.40 13.74 14.27
N PRO A 183 -13.49 14.53 14.15
CA PRO A 183 -13.89 15.14 12.88
C PRO A 183 -12.90 16.20 12.34
N ASN A 184 -11.97 16.70 13.16
CA ASN A 184 -10.98 17.70 12.78
C ASN A 184 -9.57 17.28 13.23
N PRO A 185 -9.03 16.16 12.69
CA PRO A 185 -7.71 15.71 13.06
C PRO A 185 -6.63 16.66 12.54
N THR A 186 -5.55 16.77 13.29
CA THR A 186 -4.32 17.40 12.83
C THR A 186 -3.65 16.55 11.74
N GLU A 187 -2.75 17.14 10.98
CA GLU A 187 -2.00 16.41 9.96
C GLU A 187 -1.17 15.27 10.58
N ASP A 188 -0.58 15.48 11.77
CA ASP A 188 0.24 14.47 12.44
C ASP A 188 -0.60 13.30 12.97
N GLU A 189 -1.80 13.56 13.51
CA GLU A 189 -2.75 12.50 13.88
C GLU A 189 -3.15 11.67 12.65
N LEU A 190 -3.40 12.33 11.51
CA LEU A 190 -3.74 11.63 10.28
C LEU A 190 -2.57 10.81 9.73
N ARG A 191 -1.33 11.32 9.79
CA ARG A 191 -0.14 10.54 9.40
C ARG A 191 0.00 9.29 10.26
N ALA A 192 -0.07 9.45 11.59
CA ALA A 192 0.02 8.34 12.52
C ALA A 192 -1.07 7.28 12.26
N ALA A 193 -2.30 7.70 11.97
CA ALA A 193 -3.37 6.77 11.61
C ALA A 193 -3.07 5.99 10.32
N LEU A 194 -2.44 6.63 9.33
CA LEU A 194 -2.15 6.05 8.02
C LEU A 194 -0.79 5.33 7.91
N ASP A 195 0.02 5.27 8.98
CA ASP A 195 1.35 4.63 8.95
C ASP A 195 1.29 3.16 8.49
N GLY A 196 0.18 2.46 8.76
CA GLY A 196 -0.07 1.09 8.30
C GLY A 196 -0.58 0.95 6.86
N ASN A 197 -0.71 2.04 6.08
CA ASN A 197 -1.26 2.05 4.72
C ASN A 197 -0.27 2.60 3.70
N LEU A 198 0.31 1.70 2.91
CA LEU A 198 1.32 2.05 1.91
C LEU A 198 0.67 2.43 0.57
N CYS A 199 1.06 3.58 0.02
CA CYS A 199 0.77 3.96 -1.36
C CYS A 199 2.06 4.11 -2.17
N ARG A 200 2.23 3.27 -3.19
CA ARG A 200 3.44 3.23 -4.02
C ARG A 200 3.44 4.26 -5.16
N CYS A 201 2.27 4.76 -5.52
CA CYS A 201 2.12 5.86 -6.49
C CYS A 201 2.70 7.19 -5.98
N GLY A 202 2.91 7.31 -4.66
CA GLY A 202 3.36 8.57 -4.05
C GLY A 202 2.26 9.62 -3.94
N ASN A 203 0.98 9.20 -3.95
CA ASN A 203 -0.16 10.12 -3.90
C ASN A 203 -0.55 10.57 -2.48
N GLN A 204 0.24 10.21 -1.46
CA GLN A 204 -0.03 10.53 -0.05
C GLN A 204 -0.35 12.02 0.17
N PRO A 205 0.36 13.00 -0.42
CA PRO A 205 0.02 14.41 -0.20
C PRO A 205 -1.43 14.77 -0.62
N HIS A 206 -1.91 14.22 -1.74
CA HIS A 206 -3.28 14.43 -2.20
C HIS A 206 -4.29 13.70 -1.33
N ILE A 207 -3.99 12.46 -0.93
CA ILE A 207 -4.81 11.67 0.00
C ILE A 207 -4.98 12.41 1.34
N MET A 208 -3.88 12.88 1.93
CA MET A 208 -3.87 13.63 3.19
C MET A 208 -4.71 14.91 3.07
N LYS A 209 -4.51 15.67 1.99
CA LYS A 209 -5.29 16.88 1.68
C LYS A 209 -6.78 16.56 1.57
N SER A 210 -7.16 15.49 0.88
CA SER A 210 -8.56 15.06 0.76
C SER A 210 -9.20 14.78 2.11
N ILE A 211 -8.51 14.04 2.98
CA ILE A 211 -9.06 13.63 4.28
C ILE A 211 -9.23 14.85 5.19
N LEU A 212 -8.22 15.72 5.28
CA LEU A 212 -8.28 16.96 6.08
C LEU A 212 -9.31 17.98 5.57
N ALA A 213 -9.74 17.87 4.31
CA ALA A 213 -10.76 18.73 3.72
C ALA A 213 -12.21 18.27 4.00
N VAL A 214 -12.40 17.08 4.59
CA VAL A 214 -13.74 16.57 4.93
C VAL A 214 -14.33 17.41 6.08
N LYS A 215 -15.57 17.89 5.91
CA LYS A 215 -16.34 18.67 6.90
C LYS A 215 -17.70 18.05 7.19
#